data_AF-A0A2G2ZAN1-F1
#
_entry.id   AF-A0A2G2ZAN1-F1
#
_cell.length_a   1.000
_cell.length_b   1.000
_cell.length_c   1.000
_cell.angle_alpha   90.00
_cell.angle_beta   90.00
_cell.angle_gamma   90.00
#
_symmetry.space_group_name_H-M   'P 1'
#
loop_
_entity.id
_entity.type
_entity.pdbx_description
1 polymer ?
#
loop_
_entity_poly.entity_id
_entity_poly.type
_entity_poly.pdbx_seq_one_letter_code
_entity_poly.pdbx_strand_id
1 'polypeptide(L)'
;MEVEDRLSQLPEEVLVSILSKLTMEEVVATSFLSSRWRYLWKHVPCLSFNRPELPNMGLNRMKICTSKIMRHISWINHMLDYHKCPVLEEFSISFPFLESVSDAAEREVFKWLNFASSRKIQSLNLDFSVNGRWPENIDNNNNNKSSVFPPSGVWG
;
A
#
# COMPACT_ATOMS: atom_id res chain seq x y z
N MET A 1 27.96 -29.64 -10.22
CA MET A 1 28.25 -28.76 -9.09
C MET A 1 26.94 -28.05 -8.80
N GLU A 2 26.18 -28.52 -7.81
CA GLU A 2 24.93 -27.86 -7.42
C GLU A 2 25.28 -26.48 -6.84
N VAL A 3 24.64 -25.44 -7.36
CA VAL A 3 24.76 -24.10 -6.78
C VAL A 3 24.01 -24.16 -5.47
N GLU A 4 24.73 -24.33 -4.38
CA GLU A 4 24.17 -24.38 -3.04
C GLU A 4 23.43 -23.07 -2.76
N ASP A 5 22.13 -23.14 -2.49
CA ASP A 5 21.29 -21.98 -2.23
C ASP A 5 21.63 -21.38 -0.86
N ARG A 6 22.63 -20.50 -0.84
CA ARG A 6 23.11 -19.82 0.36
C ARG A 6 22.05 -18.96 1.04
N LEU A 7 21.03 -18.51 0.30
CA LEU A 7 19.91 -17.76 0.87
C LEU A 7 19.00 -18.69 1.69
N SER A 8 18.82 -19.94 1.25
CA SER A 8 18.05 -20.95 2.00
C SER A 8 18.70 -21.37 3.32
N GLN A 9 20.01 -21.14 3.51
CA GLN A 9 20.74 -21.49 4.73
C GLN A 9 20.66 -20.41 5.83
N LEU A 10 20.18 -19.21 5.53
CA LEU A 10 20.08 -18.14 6.52
C LEU A 10 19.02 -18.44 7.60
N PRO A 11 19.18 -17.94 8.83
CA PRO A 11 18.13 -17.96 9.85
C PRO A 11 16.88 -17.21 9.39
N GLU A 12 15.71 -17.63 9.88
CA GLU A 12 14.44 -17.05 9.45
C GLU A 12 14.33 -15.55 9.78
N GLU A 13 14.91 -15.15 10.90
CA GLU A 13 14.94 -13.75 11.36
C GLU A 13 15.70 -12.85 10.38
N VAL A 14 16.78 -13.36 9.79
CA VAL A 14 17.55 -12.64 8.76
C VAL A 14 16.73 -12.52 7.48
N LEU A 15 16.02 -13.58 7.10
CA LEU A 15 15.14 -13.53 5.93
C LEU A 15 14.02 -12.51 6.12
N VAL A 16 13.37 -12.50 7.28
CA VAL A 16 12.35 -11.51 7.63
C VAL A 16 12.93 -10.09 7.61
N SER A 17 14.16 -9.89 8.10
CA SER A 17 14.84 -8.59 8.05
C SER A 17 15.21 -8.14 6.63
N ILE A 18 15.46 -9.07 5.70
CA ILE A 18 15.63 -8.74 4.28
C ILE A 18 14.27 -8.33 3.69
N LEU A 19 13.23 -9.12 3.95
CA LEU A 19 11.88 -8.86 3.44
C LEU A 19 11.27 -7.57 3.98
N SER A 20 11.62 -7.14 5.20
CA SER A 20 11.13 -5.89 5.78
C SER A 20 11.61 -4.63 5.05
N LYS A 21 12.58 -4.78 4.14
CA LYS A 21 13.10 -3.69 3.29
C LYS A 21 12.45 -3.64 1.90
N LEU A 22 11.54 -4.56 1.63
CA LEU A 22 10.92 -4.75 0.32
C LEU A 22 9.45 -4.32 0.36
N THR A 23 8.93 -3.99 -0.81
CA THR A 23 7.49 -3.79 -1.03
C THR A 23 6.77 -5.14 -1.02
N MET A 24 5.47 -5.16 -0.73
CA MET A 24 4.72 -6.41 -0.65
C MET A 24 4.67 -7.17 -1.97
N GLU A 25 4.73 -6.46 -3.10
CA GLU A 25 4.87 -7.03 -4.43
C GLU A 25 6.20 -7.79 -4.57
N GLU A 26 7.30 -7.19 -4.14
CA GLU A 26 8.64 -7.81 -4.14
C GLU A 26 8.72 -8.96 -3.15
N VAL A 27 8.17 -8.80 -1.94
CA VAL A 27 8.08 -9.86 -0.93
C VAL A 27 7.36 -11.08 -1.51
N VAL A 28 6.21 -10.89 -2.17
CA VAL A 28 5.53 -12.00 -2.85
C VAL A 28 6.38 -12.57 -3.98
N ALA A 29 7.12 -11.75 -4.74
CA ALA A 29 8.03 -12.26 -5.77
C ALA A 29 9.16 -13.14 -5.18
N THR A 30 9.62 -12.87 -3.96
CA THR A 30 10.60 -13.75 -3.30
C THR A 30 10.05 -15.13 -2.93
N SER A 31 8.72 -15.30 -2.87
CA SER A 31 8.09 -16.60 -2.59
C SER A 31 8.39 -17.69 -3.63
N PHE A 32 8.87 -17.28 -4.82
CA PHE A 32 9.27 -18.17 -5.90
C PHE A 32 10.71 -18.70 -5.75
N LEU A 33 11.54 -18.10 -4.87
CA LEU A 33 12.94 -18.49 -4.69
C LEU A 33 13.06 -19.87 -4.02
N SER A 34 12.26 -20.14 -2.99
CA SER A 34 12.12 -21.47 -2.41
C SER A 34 10.86 -21.61 -1.57
N SER A 35 10.49 -22.86 -1.22
CA SER A 35 9.35 -23.14 -0.34
C SER A 35 9.42 -22.44 1.02
N ARG A 36 10.64 -22.16 1.50
CA ARG A 36 10.87 -21.49 2.79
C ARG A 36 10.42 -20.03 2.77
N TRP A 37 10.59 -19.33 1.66
CA TRP A 37 10.20 -17.92 1.52
C TRP A 37 8.70 -17.72 1.35
N ARG A 38 7.97 -18.77 0.94
CA ARG A 38 6.55 -18.71 0.55
C ARG A 38 5.62 -18.12 1.60
N TYR A 39 5.93 -18.32 2.88
CA TYR A 39 5.05 -17.92 3.98
C TYR A 39 5.63 -16.84 4.89
N LEU A 40 6.87 -16.40 4.64
CA LEU A 40 7.56 -15.42 5.50
C LEU A 40 6.87 -14.06 5.48
N TRP A 41 6.26 -13.68 4.35
CA TRP A 41 5.52 -12.43 4.18
C TRP A 41 4.45 -12.21 5.28
N LYS A 42 3.90 -13.29 5.85
CA LYS A 42 2.88 -13.22 6.92
C LYS A 42 3.44 -12.69 8.24
N HIS A 43 4.76 -12.72 8.40
CA HIS A 43 5.46 -12.38 9.64
C HIS A 43 6.35 -11.14 9.47
N VAL A 44 6.36 -10.51 8.30
CA VAL A 44 7.16 -9.31 8.05
C VAL A 44 6.57 -8.13 8.85
N PRO A 45 7.39 -7.38 9.61
CA PRO A 45 6.92 -6.26 10.42
C PRO A 45 6.67 -4.98 9.60
N CYS A 46 7.18 -4.91 8.37
CA CYS A 46 6.96 -3.79 7.46
C CYS A 46 6.04 -4.23 6.32
N LEU A 47 4.92 -3.53 6.15
CA LEU A 47 3.98 -3.76 5.06
C LEU A 47 3.94 -2.50 4.19
N SER A 48 4.51 -2.58 2.99
CA SER A 48 4.47 -1.47 2.02
C SER A 48 3.77 -1.91 0.75
N PHE A 49 2.61 -1.34 0.45
CA PHE A 49 1.83 -1.63 -0.74
C PHE A 49 1.95 -0.48 -1.75
N ASN A 50 2.44 -0.80 -2.94
CA ASN A 50 2.60 0.20 -3.99
C ASN A 50 1.30 0.41 -4.77
N ARG A 51 1.16 1.61 -5.32
CA ARG A 51 0.06 1.93 -6.22
C ARG A 51 0.01 0.99 -7.43
N PRO A 52 -1.20 0.58 -7.87
CA PRO A 52 -1.34 -0.17 -9.11
C PRO A 52 -0.98 0.70 -10.31
N GLU A 53 -0.27 0.14 -11.28
CA GLU A 53 0.02 0.82 -12.55
C GLU A 53 -1.27 1.13 -13.31
N LEU A 54 -1.64 2.41 -13.35
CA LEU A 54 -2.82 2.88 -14.06
C LEU A 54 -2.49 3.27 -15.51
N PRO A 55 -3.32 2.89 -16.49
CA PRO A 55 -3.16 3.40 -17.85
C PRO A 55 -3.49 4.90 -17.91
N ASN A 56 -2.97 5.60 -18.93
CA ASN A 56 -3.29 7.02 -19.17
C ASN A 56 -4.82 7.27 -19.12
N MET A 57 -5.24 8.27 -18.35
CA MET A 57 -6.64 8.60 -18.08
C MET A 57 -7.31 9.19 -19.32
N GLY A 58 -7.95 8.34 -20.13
CA GLY A 58 -8.97 8.74 -21.10
C GLY A 58 -10.32 8.13 -20.72
N LEU A 59 -11.44 8.72 -21.16
CA LEU A 59 -12.81 8.30 -20.81
C LEU A 59 -13.08 6.79 -21.01
N ASN A 60 -12.58 6.19 -22.09
CA ASN A 60 -12.72 4.75 -22.37
C ASN A 60 -11.82 3.85 -21.48
N ARG A 61 -10.86 4.42 -20.77
CA ARG A 61 -9.93 3.71 -19.86
C ARG A 61 -10.34 3.82 -18.39
N MET A 62 -11.33 4.65 -18.04
CA MET A 62 -11.77 4.81 -16.65
C MET A 62 -12.25 3.48 -16.04
N LYS A 63 -13.09 2.72 -16.76
CA LYS A 63 -13.53 1.38 -16.31
C LYS A 63 -12.34 0.43 -16.04
N ILE A 64 -11.29 0.51 -16.87
CA ILE A 64 -10.08 -0.29 -16.69
C ILE A 64 -9.34 0.15 -15.43
N CYS A 65 -9.18 1.46 -15.20
CA CYS A 65 -8.59 2.00 -13.97
C CYS A 65 -9.34 1.53 -12.72
N THR A 66 -10.67 1.69 -12.72
CA THR A 66 -11.55 1.21 -11.64
C THR A 66 -11.34 -0.27 -11.36
N SER A 67 -11.28 -1.11 -12.40
CA SER A 67 -11.07 -2.55 -12.23
C SER A 67 -9.69 -2.92 -11.65
N LYS A 68 -8.64 -2.19 -12.05
CA LYS A 68 -7.27 -2.38 -11.53
C LYS A 68 -7.19 -1.98 -10.07
N ILE A 69 -7.83 -0.86 -9.71
CA ILE A 69 -7.96 -0.38 -8.34
C ILE A 69 -8.67 -1.41 -7.46
N MET A 70 -9.84 -1.90 -7.88
CA MET A 70 -10.60 -2.87 -7.10
C MET A 70 -9.83 -4.18 -6.89
N ARG A 71 -9.08 -4.63 -7.90
CA ARG A 71 -8.21 -5.80 -7.77
C ARG A 71 -7.09 -5.55 -6.77
N HIS A 72 -6.51 -4.36 -6.77
CA HIS A 72 -5.45 -3.99 -5.84
C HIS A 72 -5.96 -3.91 -4.39
N ILE A 73 -7.13 -3.32 -4.15
CA ILE A 73 -7.82 -3.35 -2.85
C ILE A 73 -8.04 -4.79 -2.39
N SER A 74 -8.61 -5.62 -3.26
CA SER A 74 -8.89 -7.02 -2.95
C SER A 74 -7.61 -7.78 -2.56
N TRP A 75 -6.51 -7.50 -3.26
CA TRP A 75 -5.20 -8.06 -2.93
C TRP A 75 -4.66 -7.55 -1.59
N ILE A 76 -4.68 -6.25 -1.32
CA ILE A 76 -4.29 -5.69 0.00
C ILE A 76 -5.08 -6.39 1.10
N ASN A 77 -6.40 -6.41 0.98
CA ASN A 77 -7.28 -7.02 1.98
C ASN A 77 -6.94 -8.49 2.24
N HIS A 78 -6.71 -9.26 1.17
CA HIS A 78 -6.28 -10.64 1.29
C HIS A 78 -4.96 -10.74 2.10
N MET A 79 -3.99 -9.88 1.81
CA MET A 79 -2.71 -9.89 2.53
C MET A 79 -2.90 -9.51 4.01
N LEU A 80 -3.70 -8.50 4.32
CA LEU A 80 -3.99 -8.09 5.70
C LEU A 80 -4.72 -9.18 6.49
N ASP A 81 -5.69 -9.87 5.88
CA ASP A 81 -6.47 -10.91 6.54
C ASP A 81 -5.60 -12.13 6.95
N TYR A 82 -4.52 -12.40 6.22
CA TYR A 82 -3.60 -13.51 6.49
C TYR A 82 -2.30 -13.10 7.20
N HIS A 83 -2.12 -11.81 7.46
CA HIS A 83 -0.93 -11.30 8.14
C HIS A 83 -1.00 -11.58 9.65
N LYS A 84 0.10 -12.12 10.18
CA LYS A 84 0.18 -12.69 11.53
C LYS A 84 1.11 -11.92 12.46
N CYS A 85 1.84 -10.91 11.98
CA CYS A 85 2.76 -10.19 12.86
C CYS A 85 1.96 -9.32 13.85
N PRO A 86 2.16 -9.50 15.17
CA PRO A 86 1.42 -8.74 16.18
C PRO A 86 1.91 -7.29 16.33
N VAL A 87 3.18 -7.03 15.98
CA VAL A 87 3.81 -5.72 16.02
C VAL A 87 4.27 -5.37 14.61
N LEU A 88 3.75 -4.28 14.08
CA LEU A 88 4.16 -3.72 12.81
C LEU A 88 5.12 -2.57 13.10
N GLU A 89 6.25 -2.51 12.40
CA GLU A 89 7.15 -1.37 12.45
C GLU A 89 6.66 -0.28 11.51
N GLU A 90 6.30 -0.68 10.29
CA GLU A 90 5.82 0.22 9.25
C GLU A 90 4.58 -0.34 8.55
N PHE A 91 3.60 0.55 8.34
CA PHE A 91 2.45 0.30 7.48
C PHE A 91 2.33 1.42 6.46
N SER A 92 2.60 1.10 5.20
CA SER A 92 2.60 2.03 4.08
C SER A 92 1.64 1.56 2.98
N ILE A 93 0.70 2.40 2.60
CA ILE A 93 -0.21 2.15 1.47
C ILE A 93 -0.20 3.36 0.54
N SER A 94 0.16 3.14 -0.73
CA SER A 94 -0.08 4.10 -1.81
C SER A 94 -1.24 3.63 -2.68
N PHE A 95 -2.27 4.46 -2.79
CA PHE A 95 -3.51 4.11 -3.45
C PHE A 95 -4.12 5.32 -4.16
N PRO A 96 -4.39 5.27 -5.48
CA PRO A 96 -5.02 6.37 -6.21
C PRO A 96 -6.49 6.53 -5.86
N PHE A 97 -6.86 7.67 -5.28
CA PHE A 97 -8.27 8.02 -5.06
C PHE A 97 -8.89 8.55 -6.36
N LEU A 98 -9.79 7.77 -6.98
CA LEU A 98 -10.58 8.23 -8.13
C LEU A 98 -12.04 8.43 -7.71
N GLU A 99 -12.71 9.44 -8.25
CA GLU A 99 -14.15 9.68 -8.00
C GLU A 99 -15.00 8.44 -8.23
N SER A 100 -14.69 7.65 -9.26
CA SER A 100 -15.43 6.42 -9.59
C SER A 100 -15.41 5.32 -8.51
N VAL A 101 -14.54 5.44 -7.50
CA VAL A 101 -14.35 4.43 -6.44
C VAL A 101 -14.39 5.02 -5.03
N SER A 102 -14.73 6.30 -4.86
CA SER A 102 -14.65 7.01 -3.57
C SER A 102 -15.31 6.24 -2.45
N ASP A 103 -16.58 5.85 -2.62
CA ASP A 103 -17.39 5.26 -1.55
C ASP A 103 -16.85 3.89 -1.10
N ALA A 104 -16.33 3.10 -2.04
CA ALA A 104 -15.72 1.82 -1.75
C ALA A 104 -14.34 2.01 -1.12
N ALA A 105 -13.52 2.90 -1.67
CA ALA A 105 -12.18 3.18 -1.18
C ALA A 105 -12.20 3.71 0.26
N GLU A 106 -13.14 4.59 0.61
CA GLU A 106 -13.27 5.12 1.98
C GLU A 106 -13.47 4.01 3.01
N ARG A 107 -14.37 3.06 2.72
CA ARG A 107 -14.65 1.92 3.60
C ARG A 107 -13.39 1.07 3.83
N GLU A 108 -12.63 0.86 2.78
CA GLU A 108 -11.41 0.05 2.84
C GLU A 108 -10.29 0.78 3.56
N VAL A 109 -10.15 2.10 3.39
CA VAL A 109 -9.23 2.92 4.17
C VAL A 109 -9.53 2.82 5.67
N PHE A 110 -10.80 2.90 6.08
CA PHE A 110 -11.17 2.68 7.48
C PHE A 110 -10.81 1.27 7.97
N LYS A 111 -10.98 0.24 7.13
CA LYS A 111 -10.55 -1.14 7.45
C LYS A 111 -9.04 -1.20 7.68
N TRP A 112 -8.25 -0.57 6.81
CA TRP A 112 -6.79 -0.54 6.90
C TRP A 112 -6.30 0.26 8.12
N LEU A 113 -6.96 1.37 8.44
CA LEU A 113 -6.68 2.14 9.65
C LEU A 113 -6.98 1.35 10.92
N ASN A 114 -8.09 0.62 10.97
CA ASN A 114 -8.41 -0.25 12.09
C ASN A 114 -7.39 -1.40 12.23
N PHE A 115 -6.98 -1.99 11.11
CA PHE A 115 -5.92 -2.99 11.09
C PHE A 115 -4.62 -2.40 11.65
N ALA A 116 -4.18 -1.26 11.14
CA ALA A 116 -2.96 -0.59 11.58
C ALA A 116 -3.03 -0.21 13.07
N SER A 117 -4.18 0.31 13.53
CA SER A 117 -4.42 0.67 14.94
C SER A 117 -4.45 -0.53 15.87
N SER A 118 -4.88 -1.70 15.37
CA SER A 118 -4.88 -2.95 16.16
C SER A 118 -3.46 -3.51 16.37
N ARG A 119 -2.48 -3.01 15.61
CA ARG A 119 -1.07 -3.36 15.72
C ARG A 119 -0.33 -2.17 16.34
N LYS A 120 0.73 -2.43 17.12
CA LYS A 120 1.53 -1.34 17.73
C LYS A 120 2.47 -0.71 16.69
N ILE A 121 1.91 -0.04 15.68
CA ILE A 121 2.65 0.57 14.57
C ILE A 121 3.57 1.70 15.05
N GLN A 122 4.77 1.80 14.46
CA GLN A 122 5.67 2.94 14.70
C GLN A 122 5.53 4.00 13.60
N SER A 123 5.34 3.55 12.35
CA SER A 123 5.21 4.41 11.18
C SER A 123 3.96 4.06 10.38
N LEU A 124 3.15 5.07 10.08
CA LEU A 124 1.96 4.98 9.23
C LEU A 124 2.09 5.95 8.07
N ASN A 125 2.17 5.42 6.84
CA ASN A 125 2.27 6.19 5.62
C ASN A 125 1.06 5.90 4.72
N LEU A 126 0.29 6.93 4.39
CA LEU A 126 -0.87 6.81 3.51
C LEU A 126 -0.76 7.84 2.39
N ASP A 127 -0.62 7.38 1.15
CA ASP A 127 -0.62 8.22 -0.04
C ASP A 127 -1.86 7.95 -0.87
N PHE A 128 -2.79 8.91 -0.89
CA PHE A 128 -4.03 8.83 -1.66
C PHE A 128 -4.02 9.61 -2.97
N SER A 129 -2.89 10.22 -3.31
CA SER A 129 -2.78 11.11 -4.47
C SER A 129 -3.06 10.37 -5.78
N VAL A 130 -3.38 11.07 -6.86
CA VAL A 130 -3.44 10.52 -8.21
C VAL A 130 -2.18 10.95 -8.95
N ASN A 131 -1.24 10.02 -9.20
CA ASN A 131 0.06 10.33 -9.80
C ASN A 131 0.83 11.45 -9.05
N GLY A 132 0.78 11.44 -7.71
CA GLY A 132 1.41 12.49 -6.89
C GLY A 132 0.62 13.80 -6.84
N ARG A 133 -0.56 13.90 -7.47
CA ARG A 133 -1.42 15.08 -7.45
C ARG A 133 -2.66 14.84 -6.58
N TRP A 134 -2.85 15.68 -5.58
CA TRP A 134 -4.09 15.73 -4.81
C TRP A 134 -5.20 16.41 -5.62
N PRO A 135 -6.48 16.00 -5.47
CA PRO A 135 -7.61 16.53 -6.26
C PRO A 135 -7.74 18.06 -6.24
N GLU A 136 -7.32 18.72 -5.16
CA GLU A 136 -7.38 20.18 -4.99
C GLU A 136 -6.54 20.99 -6.00
N ASN A 137 -5.67 20.35 -6.79
CA ASN A 137 -4.85 21.02 -7.80
C ASN A 137 -5.41 20.95 -9.24
N ILE A 138 -6.62 20.42 -9.43
CA ILE A 138 -7.22 20.28 -10.77
C ILE A 138 -8.08 21.50 -11.17
N ASP A 139 -8.47 22.37 -10.22
CA ASP A 139 -9.42 23.47 -10.50
C ASP A 139 -8.83 24.89 -10.50
N ASN A 140 -7.50 25.07 -10.41
CA ASN A 140 -6.90 26.42 -10.40
C ASN A 140 -6.68 27.08 -11.78
N ASN A 141 -7.47 26.72 -12.80
CA ASN A 141 -7.57 27.51 -14.03
C ASN A 141 -9.02 27.84 -14.40
N ASN A 142 -9.82 28.28 -13.42
CA ASN A 142 -10.98 29.14 -13.67
C ASN A 142 -11.31 29.98 -12.42
N ASN A 143 -10.72 31.17 -12.39
CA ASN A 143 -11.30 32.42 -11.90
C ASN A 143 -12.41 32.34 -10.84
N ASN A 144 -12.03 32.72 -9.61
CA ASN A 144 -12.83 33.44 -8.63
C ASN A 144 -13.78 32.59 -7.73
N LYS A 145 -13.30 32.18 -6.55
CA LYS A 145 -13.84 32.62 -5.24
C LYS A 145 -13.15 31.94 -4.05
N SER A 146 -12.54 32.80 -3.23
CA SER A 146 -12.37 32.72 -1.76
C SER A 146 -12.09 31.35 -1.14
N SER A 147 -10.82 31.18 -0.77
CA SER A 147 -10.34 30.27 0.26
C SER A 147 -11.20 30.36 1.54
N VAL A 148 -11.84 29.26 1.90
CA VAL A 148 -12.28 29.01 3.27
C VAL A 148 -11.46 27.82 3.73
N PHE A 149 -10.31 28.09 4.35
CA PHE A 149 -9.66 27.36 5.45
C PHE A 149 -8.19 27.80 5.52
N PRO A 150 -7.64 28.01 6.73
CA PRO A 150 -6.30 28.57 6.90
C PRO A 150 -5.22 27.50 6.68
N PRO A 151 -3.98 27.90 6.34
CA PRO A 151 -2.86 26.98 6.19
C PRO A 151 -2.51 26.34 7.53
N SER A 152 -2.07 25.08 7.45
CA SER A 152 -1.54 24.28 8.55
C SER A 152 -0.50 25.03 9.39
N GLY A 153 -0.76 25.10 10.70
CA GLY A 153 0.22 25.54 11.69
C GLY A 153 -0.44 26.02 12.98
N VAL A 154 0.01 25.44 14.10
CA VAL A 154 -0.35 25.74 15.50
C VAL A 154 -1.59 24.99 16.01
N TRP A 155 -1.35 23.79 16.54
CA TRP A 155 -2.12 23.30 17.70
C TRP A 155 -1.27 23.60 18.93
N GLY A 156 -1.76 24.50 19.78
CA GLY A 156 -1.35 24.67 21.17
C GLY A 156 -2.39 24.05 22.09
#